data_AF-A0A2N1YKD1-F1
#
_entry.id   AF-A0A2N1YKD1-F1
#
_cell.length_a   1.000
_cell.length_b   1.000
_cell.length_c   1.000
_cell.angle_alpha   90.00
_cell.angle_beta   90.00
_cell.angle_gamma   90.00
#
_symmetry.space_group_name_H-M   'P 1'
#
loop_
_entity.id
_entity.type
_entity.pdbx_description
1 polymer ?
#
loop_
_entity_poly.entity_id
_entity_poly.type
_entity_poly.pdbx_seq_one_letter_code
_entity_poly.pdbx_strand_id
1 'polypeptide(L)'
;MFPPASLTDSLSLFTETVADSRHQFATLAAAAPRALFCDHYPCPAPSPDGSALFTDVAWLGSDGAHKVLVLISGTHGAEGWAGSAVQADFLTEATRHNWQPPA
;
A
#
# COMPACT_ATOMS: atom_id res chain seq x y z
N MET A 1 9.15 -19.02 -0.83
CA MET A 1 9.79 -17.76 -1.24
C MET A 1 9.82 -17.75 -2.75
N PHE A 2 9.06 -16.85 -3.38
CA PHE A 2 8.98 -16.74 -4.83
C PHE A 2 10.24 -16.06 -5.38
N PRO A 3 10.65 -16.31 -6.64
CA PRO A 3 11.75 -15.57 -7.25
C PRO A 3 11.35 -14.09 -7.29
N PRO A 4 12.23 -13.16 -6.88
CA PRO A 4 11.89 -11.74 -6.88
C PRO A 4 11.59 -11.27 -8.30
N ALA A 5 10.71 -10.28 -8.43
CA ALA A 5 10.57 -9.49 -9.64
C ALA A 5 11.96 -8.96 -10.08
N SER A 6 12.09 -8.54 -11.34
CA SER A 6 13.36 -7.93 -11.76
C SER A 6 13.62 -6.70 -10.88
N LEU A 7 14.89 -6.44 -10.53
CA LEU A 7 15.23 -5.31 -9.65
C LEU A 7 14.67 -3.99 -10.20
N THR A 8 14.63 -3.84 -11.52
CA THR A 8 14.06 -2.68 -12.21
C THR A 8 12.55 -2.55 -11.99
N ASP A 9 11.81 -3.66 -11.95
CA ASP A 9 10.36 -3.65 -11.70
C ASP A 9 10.06 -3.16 -10.29
N SER A 10 10.77 -3.67 -9.27
CA SER A 10 10.56 -3.25 -7.88
C SER A 10 11.02 -1.81 -7.63
N LEU A 11 12.09 -1.33 -8.30
CA LEU A 11 12.54 0.06 -8.18
C LEU A 11 11.55 1.06 -8.79
N SER A 12 10.75 0.65 -9.78
CA SER A 12 9.71 1.51 -10.38
C SER A 12 8.57 1.88 -9.41
N LEU A 13 8.47 1.17 -8.28
CA LEU A 13 7.49 1.42 -7.23
C LEU A 13 7.92 2.58 -6.29
N PHE A 14 9.19 2.99 -6.35
CA PHE A 14 9.70 4.14 -5.59
C PHE A 14 9.44 5.42 -6.36
N THR A 15 8.25 5.99 -6.18
CA THR A 15 7.82 7.22 -6.85
C THR A 15 8.49 8.48 -6.29
N GLU A 16 8.44 9.57 -7.04
CA GLU A 16 9.05 10.85 -6.66
C GLU A 16 8.21 11.68 -5.68
N THR A 17 6.89 11.43 -5.63
CA THR A 17 5.97 12.14 -4.74
C THR A 17 5.13 11.19 -3.89
N VAL A 18 4.69 11.70 -2.73
CA VAL A 18 3.74 10.99 -1.85
C VAL A 18 2.38 10.82 -2.54
N ALA A 19 1.98 11.77 -3.41
CA ALA A 19 0.73 11.65 -4.15
C ALA A 19 0.76 10.45 -5.13
N ASP A 20 1.88 10.28 -5.84
CA ASP A 20 2.06 9.16 -6.77
C ASP A 20 2.15 7.83 -6.02
N SER A 21 2.88 7.78 -4.90
CA SER A 21 3.02 6.55 -4.11
C SER A 21 1.67 6.07 -3.58
N ARG A 22 0.84 7.02 -3.12
CA ARG A 22 -0.54 6.78 -2.68
C ARG A 22 -1.42 6.27 -3.81
N HIS A 23 -1.38 6.91 -4.98
CA HIS A 23 -2.17 6.50 -6.13
C HIS A 23 -1.80 5.08 -6.59
N GLN A 24 -0.49 4.78 -6.63
CA GLN A 24 0.00 3.46 -6.97
C GLN A 24 -0.42 2.40 -5.95
N PHE A 25 -0.26 2.68 -4.64
CA PHE A 25 -0.72 1.80 -3.57
C PHE A 25 -2.22 1.50 -3.69
N ALA A 26 -3.06 2.54 -3.81
CA ALA A 26 -4.51 2.39 -3.91
C ALA A 26 -4.93 1.55 -5.13
N THR A 27 -4.28 1.78 -6.27
CA THR A 27 -4.53 1.03 -7.50
C THR A 27 -4.20 -0.45 -7.33
N LEU A 28 -3.03 -0.77 -6.78
CA LEU A 28 -2.59 -2.15 -6.55
C LEU A 28 -3.42 -2.83 -5.45
N ALA A 29 -3.79 -2.09 -4.41
CA ALA A 29 -4.59 -2.59 -3.30
C ALA A 29 -6.02 -2.95 -3.76
N ALA A 30 -6.64 -2.10 -4.57
CA ALA A 30 -7.96 -2.37 -5.13
C ALA A 30 -7.96 -3.59 -6.09
N ALA A 31 -6.84 -3.88 -6.74
CA ALA A 31 -6.66 -5.04 -7.61
C ALA A 31 -6.21 -6.31 -6.87
N ALA A 32 -5.85 -6.21 -5.59
CA ALA A 32 -5.25 -7.31 -4.86
C ALA A 32 -6.27 -8.43 -4.58
N PRO A 33 -5.83 -9.71 -4.57
CA PRO A 33 -6.69 -10.82 -4.22
C PRO A 33 -7.22 -10.64 -2.80
N ARG A 34 -8.53 -10.89 -2.63
CA ARG A 34 -9.22 -10.77 -1.33
C ARG A 34 -9.21 -9.35 -0.75
N ALA A 35 -8.99 -8.31 -1.56
CA ALA A 35 -9.28 -6.95 -1.15
C ALA A 35 -10.76 -6.87 -0.73
N LEU A 36 -10.98 -6.52 0.53
CA LEU A 36 -12.31 -6.28 1.08
C LEU A 36 -12.72 -4.84 0.85
N PHE A 37 -11.82 -3.91 1.17
CA PHE A 37 -11.97 -2.48 0.89
C PHE A 37 -10.61 -1.81 0.71
N CYS A 38 -10.65 -0.65 0.04
CA CYS A 38 -9.55 0.31 -0.03
C CYS A 38 -10.16 1.71 0.12
N ASP A 39 -9.99 2.31 1.28
CA ASP A 39 -10.58 3.60 1.64
C ASP A 39 -9.51 4.69 1.79
N HIS A 40 -9.96 5.94 1.66
CA HIS A 40 -9.12 7.14 1.73
C HIS A 40 -9.62 8.06 2.84
N TYR A 41 -8.78 8.31 3.84
CA TYR A 41 -9.12 9.13 4.99
C TYR A 41 -8.41 10.48 4.90
N PRO A 42 -9.12 11.61 4.76
CA PRO A 42 -8.48 12.92 4.69
C PRO A 42 -7.85 13.30 6.03
N CYS A 43 -6.65 13.87 5.97
CA CYS A 43 -6.03 14.52 7.11
C CYS A 43 -6.72 15.87 7.36
N PRO A 44 -7.08 16.21 8.61
CA PRO A 44 -7.65 17.52 8.92
C PRO A 44 -6.73 18.70 8.57
N ALA A 45 -5.40 18.47 8.60
CA ALA A 45 -4.40 19.48 8.28
C ALA A 45 -3.91 19.31 6.83
N PRO A 46 -3.73 20.41 6.08
CA PRO A 46 -3.09 20.35 4.77
C PRO A 46 -1.58 20.12 4.90
N SER A 47 -0.95 19.80 3.79
CA SER A 47 0.51 19.86 3.63
C SER A 47 1.04 21.30 3.73
N PRO A 48 2.38 21.48 3.81
CA PRO A 48 2.98 22.83 3.81
C PRO A 48 2.68 23.67 2.56
N ASP A 49 2.40 23.05 1.41
CA ASP A 49 2.01 23.72 0.16
C ASP A 49 0.50 23.94 0.03
N GLY A 50 -0.28 23.58 1.05
CA GLY A 50 -1.73 23.73 1.07
C GLY A 50 -2.52 22.63 0.38
N SER A 51 -1.85 21.61 -0.18
CA SER A 51 -2.53 20.45 -0.75
C SER A 51 -3.15 19.53 0.31
N ALA A 52 -4.18 18.79 -0.09
CA ALA A 52 -4.88 17.87 0.79
C ALA A 52 -4.03 16.61 1.06
N LEU A 53 -3.88 16.27 2.33
CA LEU A 53 -3.23 15.04 2.78
C LEU A 53 -4.27 13.98 3.09
N PHE A 54 -3.90 12.71 2.90
CA PHE A 54 -4.78 11.58 3.14
C PHE A 54 -3.97 10.38 3.63
N THR A 55 -4.66 9.43 4.27
CA THR A 55 -4.18 8.10 4.59
C THR A 55 -5.01 7.08 3.82
N ASP A 56 -4.34 6.24 3.03
CA ASP A 56 -4.98 5.13 2.33
C ASP A 56 -4.93 3.88 3.19
N VAL A 57 -6.06 3.18 3.30
CA VAL A 57 -6.18 1.96 4.09
C VAL A 57 -6.81 0.88 3.25
N ALA A 58 -6.09 -0.22 3.08
CA ALA A 58 -6.61 -1.42 2.43
C ALA A 58 -6.77 -2.54 3.45
N TRP A 59 -7.88 -3.28 3.34
CA TRP A 59 -8.11 -4.52 4.09
C TRP A 59 -8.13 -5.69 3.13
N LEU A 60 -7.31 -6.70 3.43
CA LEU A 60 -7.25 -7.94 2.67
C LEU A 60 -7.66 -9.10 3.57
N GLY A 61 -8.60 -9.93 3.11
CA GLY A 61 -9.12 -11.07 3.86
C GLY A 61 -10.51 -10.83 4.48
N SER A 62 -10.90 -11.69 5.42
CA SER A 62 -12.25 -11.67 6.02
C SER A 62 -12.42 -10.50 6.99
N ASP A 63 -13.63 -9.94 7.02
CA ASP A 63 -14.11 -8.98 8.03
C ASP A 63 -14.26 -9.62 9.44
N GLY A 64 -14.43 -10.94 9.50
CA GLY A 64 -14.53 -11.72 10.74
C GLY A 64 -13.20 -12.24 11.28
N ALA A 65 -12.05 -11.74 10.80
CA ALA A 65 -10.74 -12.23 11.23
C ALA A 65 -10.49 -12.02 12.73
N HIS A 66 -10.20 -13.10 13.46
CA HIS A 66 -9.88 -13.05 14.90
C HIS A 66 -8.46 -12.54 15.19
N LYS A 67 -7.58 -12.53 14.19
CA LYS A 67 -6.21 -12.02 14.27
C LYS A 67 -5.93 -11.21 13.00
N VAL A 68 -5.31 -10.05 13.18
CA VAL A 68 -4.99 -9.13 12.08
C VAL A 68 -3.53 -8.74 12.14
N LEU A 69 -2.89 -8.65 10.97
CA LEU A 69 -1.59 -8.02 10.81
C LEU A 69 -1.82 -6.61 10.28
N VAL A 70 -1.37 -5.61 11.01
CA VAL A 70 -1.44 -4.22 10.57
C VAL A 70 -0.05 -3.82 10.07
N LEU A 71 0.06 -3.46 8.79
CA LEU A 71 1.25 -2.86 8.21
C LEU A 71 1.01 -1.37 8.01
N ILE A 72 1.85 -0.54 8.62
CA ILE A 72 1.79 0.91 8.49
C ILE A 72 3.12 1.45 7.99
N SER A 73 3.07 2.56 7.25
CA SER A 73 4.23 3.33 6.84
C SER A 73 3.91 4.83 6.85
N GLY A 74 4.94 5.68 6.71
CA GLY A 74 4.74 7.13 6.66
C GLY A 74 4.45 7.80 7.99
N THR A 75 5.01 7.28 9.10
CA THR A 75 4.93 7.97 10.41
C THR A 75 5.71 9.29 10.41
N HIS A 76 6.79 9.37 9.65
CA HIS A 76 7.47 10.62 9.29
C HIS A 76 7.40 10.84 7.77
N GLY A 77 7.51 12.10 7.34
CA GLY A 77 7.30 12.49 5.93
C GLY A 77 8.19 11.74 4.93
N ALA A 78 9.46 11.52 5.24
CA ALA A 78 10.40 10.80 4.36
C ALA A 78 10.09 9.29 4.25
N GLU A 79 9.39 8.71 5.22
CA GLU A 79 9.11 7.28 5.28
C GLU A 79 7.89 6.89 4.43
N GLY A 80 7.05 7.85 4.04
CA GLY A 80 5.77 7.58 3.39
C GLY A 80 5.90 6.94 2.00
N TRP A 81 6.91 7.33 1.24
CA TRP A 81 7.08 6.96 -0.17
C TRP A 81 7.84 5.65 -0.28
N ALA A 82 8.95 5.50 0.45
CA ALA A 82 9.67 4.23 0.54
C ALA A 82 8.79 3.11 1.15
N GLY A 83 8.02 3.43 2.21
CA GLY A 83 7.11 2.47 2.81
C GLY A 83 5.95 2.08 1.90
N SER A 84 5.36 3.05 1.19
CA SER A 84 4.34 2.79 0.16
C SER A 84 4.88 1.91 -0.96
N ALA A 85 6.12 2.12 -1.41
CA ALA A 85 6.76 1.29 -2.44
C ALA A 85 6.89 -0.17 -2.01
N VAL A 86 7.32 -0.42 -0.76
CA VAL A 86 7.42 -1.78 -0.21
C VAL A 86 6.04 -2.43 -0.07
N GLN A 87 5.02 -1.67 0.34
CA GLN A 87 3.63 -2.16 0.41
C GLN A 87 3.06 -2.45 -0.99
N ALA A 88 3.37 -1.62 -1.98
CA ALA A 88 3.01 -1.84 -3.38
C ALA A 88 3.69 -3.09 -3.97
N ASP A 89 4.95 -3.33 -3.64
CA ASP A 89 5.70 -4.53 -4.06
C ASP A 89 5.04 -5.79 -3.46
N PHE A 90 4.70 -5.74 -2.16
CA PHE A 90 3.94 -6.81 -1.51
C PHE A 90 2.60 -7.08 -2.23
N LEU A 91 1.83 -6.05 -2.57
CA LEU A 91 0.54 -6.21 -3.26
C LEU A 91 0.71 -6.79 -4.66
N THR A 92 1.75 -6.37 -5.38
CA THR A 92 2.11 -6.88 -6.70
C THR A 92 2.41 -8.37 -6.63
N GLU A 93 3.28 -8.78 -5.70
CA GLU A 93 3.67 -10.18 -5.54
C GLU A 93 2.55 -11.03 -4.95
N ALA A 94 1.76 -10.49 -4.02
CA ALA A 94 0.56 -11.15 -3.52
C ALA A 94 -0.44 -11.44 -4.64
N THR A 95 -0.63 -10.49 -5.55
CA THR A 95 -1.49 -10.66 -6.73
C THR A 95 -0.91 -11.68 -7.71
N ARG A 96 0.37 -11.53 -8.06
CA ARG A 96 1.10 -12.44 -8.98
C ARG A 96 1.04 -13.89 -8.51
N HIS A 97 1.11 -14.11 -7.21
CA HIS A 97 1.16 -15.44 -6.60
C HIS A 97 -0.18 -15.91 -6.00
N ASN A 98 -1.25 -15.13 -6.18
CA ASN A 98 -2.56 -15.40 -5.57
C ASN A 98 -2.45 -15.74 -4.08
N TRP A 99 -1.65 -14.94 -3.36
CA TRP A 99 -1.35 -15.15 -1.95
C TRP A 99 -2.63 -15.22 -1.12
N GLN A 100 -2.60 -16.04 -0.08
CA GLN A 100 -3.69 -16.18 0.87
C GLN A 100 -3.21 -15.91 2.29
N PRO A 101 -3.97 -15.15 3.10
CA PRO A 101 -3.68 -15.00 4.50
C PRO A 101 -3.78 -16.37 5.21
N PRO A 102 -3.01 -16.57 6.30
CA PRO A 102 -3.18 -17.75 7.14
C PRO A 102 -4.63 -17.89 7.63
N ALA A 103 -5.09 -19.14 7.78
CA ALA A 103 -6.39 -19.46 8.36
C ALA A 103 -6.49 -19.09 9.85
#